data_AF-A0AAV4MMQ7-F1
#
_entry.id   AF-A0AAV4MMQ7-F1
#
_cell.length_a   1.000
_cell.length_b   1.000
_cell.length_c   1.000
_cell.angle_alpha   90.00
_cell.angle_beta   90.00
_cell.angle_gamma   90.00
#
_symmetry.space_group_name_H-M   'P 1'
#
loop_
_entity.id
_entity.type
_entity.pdbx_description
1 polymer ?
#
loop_
_entity_poly.entity_id
_entity_poly.type
_entity_poly.pdbx_seq_one_letter_code
_entity_poly.pdbx_strand_id
1 'polypeptide(L)'
;MENGNFAFVTLATDDFYGSGALVLGHSLKLVQTKAKLVVLITTGISARVVDKLRKVFDLVEEKLKNWTPTMIKIWQFYSVQSLE
;
A
#
# COMPACT_ATOMS: atom_id res chain seq x y z
N MET A 1 24.81 -7.66 -13.81
CA MET A 1 23.39 -7.73 -14.19
C MET A 1 22.71 -6.57 -13.52
N GLU A 2 22.20 -5.60 -14.28
CA GLU A 2 21.27 -4.60 -13.73
C GLU A 2 20.08 -5.38 -13.18
N ASN A 3 19.97 -5.43 -11.85
CA ASN A 3 18.87 -6.09 -11.18
C ASN A 3 17.62 -5.30 -11.55
N GLY A 4 16.78 -5.84 -12.45
CA GLY A 4 15.43 -5.33 -12.63
C GLY A 4 14.80 -5.20 -11.25
N ASN A 5 14.34 -3.99 -10.91
CA ASN A 5 13.74 -3.68 -9.60
C ASN A 5 12.38 -4.38 -9.49
N PHE A 6 12.37 -5.69 -9.28
CA PHE A 6 11.15 -6.46 -9.07
C PHE A 6 10.73 -6.35 -7.61
N ALA A 7 9.41 -6.36 -7.38
CA ALA A 7 8.82 -6.29 -6.06
C ALA A 7 7.70 -7.30 -5.91
N PHE A 8 7.60 -7.90 -4.72
CA PHE A 8 6.41 -8.59 -4.27
C PHE A 8 5.44 -7.56 -3.70
N VAL A 9 4.27 -7.45 -4.33
CA VAL A 9 3.22 -6.51 -3.93
C VAL A 9 2.04 -7.30 -3.38
N THR A 10 1.54 -6.90 -2.21
CA THR A 10 0.30 -7.44 -1.64
C THR A 10 -0.63 -6.29 -1.24
N LEU A 11 -1.92 -6.58 -1.05
CA LEU A 11 -2.94 -5.62 -0.64
C LEU A 11 -3.59 -6.10 0.65
N ALA A 12 -3.65 -5.22 1.65
CA ALA A 12 -4.38 -5.44 2.89
C ALA A 12 -5.49 -4.40 3.03
N THR A 13 -6.73 -4.87 3.14
CA THR A 13 -7.93 -4.01 3.22
C THR A 13 -8.48 -3.84 4.63
N ASP A 14 -8.07 -4.71 5.56
CA ASP A 14 -8.41 -4.68 6.98
C ASP A 14 -7.27 -5.30 7.81
N ASP A 15 -7.44 -5.31 9.13
CA ASP A 15 -6.43 -5.81 10.07
C ASP A 15 -6.17 -7.32 9.97
N PHE A 16 -7.17 -8.10 9.55
CA PHE A 16 -7.04 -9.55 9.36
C PHE A 16 -6.17 -9.84 8.13
N TYR A 17 -6.44 -9.16 7.01
CA TYR A 17 -5.59 -9.23 5.82
C TYR A 17 -4.21 -8.65 6.08
N GLY A 18 -4.10 -7.62 6.95
CA GLY A 18 -2.80 -7.10 7.41
C GLY A 18 -1.97 -8.16 8.16
N SER A 19 -2.62 -9.00 8.96
CA SER A 19 -1.96 -10.13 9.63
C SER A 19 -1.48 -11.19 8.64
N GLY A 20 -2.28 -11.50 7.60
CA GLY A 20 -1.86 -12.37 6.50
C GLY A 20 -0.67 -11.81 5.72
N ALA A 21 -0.67 -10.51 5.45
CA ALA A 21 0.44 -9.82 4.79
C ALA A 21 1.73 -9.89 5.63
N LEU A 22 1.66 -9.81 6.95
CA LEU A 22 2.82 -10.00 7.83
C LEU A 22 3.42 -11.41 7.69
N VAL A 23 2.58 -12.45 7.68
CA VAL A 23 3.04 -13.83 7.48
C VAL A 23 3.74 -13.99 6.13
N LEU A 24 3.16 -13.43 5.06
CA LEU A 24 3.75 -13.42 3.73
C LEU A 24 5.10 -12.68 3.69
N GLY A 25 5.17 -11.49 4.29
CA GLY A 25 6.40 -10.70 4.34
C GLY A 25 7.51 -11.43 5.10
N HIS A 26 7.17 -12.08 6.21
CA HIS A 26 8.13 -12.89 6.97
C HIS A 26 8.61 -14.12 6.19
N SER A 27 7.73 -14.84 5.50
CA SER A 27 8.14 -16.02 4.72
C SER A 27 9.08 -15.66 3.57
N LEU A 28 8.85 -14.52 2.89
CA LEU A 28 9.72 -14.01 1.84
C LEU A 28 11.11 -13.59 2.37
N LYS A 29 11.17 -13.00 3.58
CA LYS A 29 12.44 -12.69 4.25
C LYS A 29 13.20 -13.95 4.67
N LEU A 30 12.50 -14.98 5.12
CA LEU A 30 13.13 -16.25 5.52
C LEU A 30 13.85 -16.92 4.34
N VAL A 31 13.31 -16.82 3.13
CA VAL A 31 13.96 -17.33 1.90
C VAL A 31 14.95 -16.33 1.27
N GLN A 32 15.29 -15.25 1.98
CA GLN A 32 16.26 -14.24 1.56
C GLN A 32 15.99 -13.68 0.16
N THR A 33 14.73 -13.33 -0.12
CA THR A 33 14.39 -12.71 -1.40
C THR A 33 15.19 -11.42 -1.65
N LYS A 34 15.61 -11.22 -2.89
CA LYS A 34 16.29 -9.99 -3.35
C LYS A 34 15.31 -8.95 -3.89
N ALA A 35 14.04 -9.31 -4.06
CA ALA A 35 12.99 -8.41 -4.53
C ALA A 35 12.48 -7.53 -3.37
N LYS A 36 12.03 -6.32 -3.69
CA LYS A 36 11.42 -5.42 -2.69
C LYS A 36 10.07 -5.97 -2.22
N LEU A 37 9.70 -5.67 -0.99
CA LEU A 37 8.41 -6.00 -0.42
C LEU A 37 7.56 -4.74 -0.32
N VAL A 38 6.42 -4.74 -1.01
CA VAL A 38 5.46 -3.64 -1.00
C VAL A 38 4.11 -4.14 -0.49
N VAL A 39 3.47 -3.36 0.37
CA VAL A 39 2.08 -3.59 0.78
C VAL A 39 1.27 -2.32 0.54
N LEU A 40 0.17 -2.50 -0.18
CA LEU A 40 -0.86 -1.50 -0.35
C LEU A 40 -1.87 -1.64 0.78
N ILE A 41 -2.27 -0.53 1.39
CA ILE A 41 -3.25 -0.50 2.47
C ILE A 41 -4.41 0.45 2.16
N THR A 42 -5.57 0.17 2.74
CA THR A 42 -6.74 1.06 2.75
C THR A 42 -6.86 1.80 4.09
N THR A 43 -7.70 2.83 4.15
CA THR A 43 -7.97 3.63 5.37
C THR A 43 -8.61 2.84 6.51
N GLY A 44 -9.08 1.61 6.26
CA GLY A 44 -9.75 0.77 7.24
C GLY A 44 -8.82 0.00 8.17
N ILE A 45 -7.50 0.04 7.92
CA ILE A 45 -6.49 -0.64 8.74
C ILE A 45 -6.13 0.20 9.97
N SER A 46 -6.03 -0.45 11.13
CA SER A 46 -5.59 0.19 12.37
C SER A 46 -4.11 0.58 12.32
N ALA A 47 -3.78 1.71 12.94
CA ALA A 47 -2.40 2.20 13.03
C ALA A 47 -1.43 1.15 13.60
N ARG A 48 -1.89 0.34 14.54
CA ARG A 48 -1.11 -0.76 15.14
C ARG A 48 -0.67 -1.79 14.09
N VAL A 49 -1.53 -2.14 13.15
CA VAL A 49 -1.21 -3.08 12.07
C VAL A 49 -0.30 -2.42 11.04
N VAL A 50 -0.55 -1.15 10.68
CA VAL A 50 0.35 -0.38 9.80
C VAL A 50 1.78 -0.31 10.36
N ASP A 51 1.94 -0.05 11.66
CA ASP A 51 3.25 0.01 12.30
C ASP A 51 4.00 -1.32 12.26
N LYS A 52 3.28 -2.45 12.31
CA LYS A 52 3.88 -3.77 12.13
C LYS A 52 4.28 -3.99 10.68
N LEU A 53 3.42 -3.63 9.73
CA LEU A 53 3.70 -3.76 8.29
C LEU A 53 4.95 -2.96 7.91
N ARG A 54 5.13 -1.75 8.43
CA ARG A 54 6.31 -0.90 8.19
C ARG A 54 7.63 -1.48 8.69
N LYS A 55 7.60 -2.43 9.63
CA LYS A 55 8.80 -3.13 10.10
C LYS A 55 9.21 -4.29 9.17
N VAL A 56 8.27 -4.78 8.36
CA VAL A 56 8.47 -5.95 7.51
C VAL A 56 8.62 -5.55 6.04
N PHE A 57 7.77 -4.68 5.53
CA PHE A 57 7.76 -4.26 4.14
C PHE A 57 8.67 -3.04 3.91
N ASP A 58 9.26 -2.96 2.73
CA ASP A 58 10.10 -1.83 2.31
C ASP A 58 9.26 -0.58 2.00
N LEU A 59 8.04 -0.80 1.49
CA LEU A 59 7.07 0.26 1.20
C LEU A 59 5.69 -0.14 1.70
N VAL A 60 5.08 0.74 2.49
CA VAL A 60 3.69 0.64 2.95
C VAL A 60 2.96 1.85 2.40
N GLU A 61 2.13 1.65 1.38
CA GLU A 61 1.47 2.74 0.67
C GLU A 61 -0.04 2.70 0.85
N GLU A 62 -0.59 3.80 1.36
CA GLU A 62 -2.02 3.97 1.56
C GLU A 62 -2.63 4.64 0.33
N LYS A 63 -3.32 3.88 -0.51
CA LYS A 63 -3.79 4.37 -1.83
C LYS A 63 -4.91 5.42 -1.77
N LEU A 64 -5.48 5.65 -0.59
CA LEU A 64 -6.62 6.55 -0.40
C LEU A 64 -6.24 7.90 0.24
N LYS A 65 -4.96 8.09 0.62
CA LYS A 65 -4.51 9.31 1.33
C LYS A 65 -3.57 10.20 0.52
N ASN A 66 -3.02 9.66 -0.55
CA ASN A 66 -2.07 10.30 -1.47
C ASN A 66 -2.75 11.07 -2.62
N TRP A 67 -4.09 11.04 -2.72
CA TRP A 67 -4.83 12.11 -3.41
C TRP A 67 -5.02 13.27 -2.44
N THR A 68 -4.34 14.38 -2.71
CA THR A 68 -4.55 15.61 -1.93
C THR A 68 -6.02 16.01 -2.01
N PRO A 69 -6.61 16.54 -0.93
CA PRO A 69 -7.97 17.09 -0.97
C PRO A 69 -8.16 18.11 -2.10
N THR A 70 -7.07 18.80 -2.48
CA THR A 70 -7.01 19.74 -3.60
C THR A 70 -7.31 19.07 -4.94
N MET A 71 -6.77 17.88 -5.20
CA MET A 71 -7.07 17.13 -6.43
C MET A 71 -8.56 16.73 -6.46
N ILE A 72 -9.09 16.15 -5.38
CA ILE A 72 -10.50 15.72 -5.33
C ILE A 72 -11.47 16.89 -5.59
N LYS A 73 -11.22 18.07 -5.01
CA LYS A 73 -12.03 19.27 -5.25
C LYS A 73 -12.00 19.74 -6.70
N ILE A 74 -10.84 19.70 -7.34
CA ILE A 74 -10.68 20.11 -8.74
C ILE A 74 -11.47 19.18 -9.67
N TRP A 75 -11.37 17.87 -9.48
CA TRP A 75 -12.10 16.90 -10.31
C TRP A 75 -13.62 16.94 -10.08
N GLN A 76 -14.09 17.21 -8.85
CA GLN A 76 -15.51 17.47 -8.58
C GLN A 76 -16.01 18.74 -9.28
N PHE A 77 -15.20 19.80 -9.32
CA PHE A 77 -15.55 21.04 -10.00
C PHE A 77 -15.62 20.87 -11.52
N TYR A 78 -14.61 20.23 -12.14
CA TYR A 78 -14.63 19.93 -13.57
C TYR A 78 -15.78 19.00 -13.97
N SER A 79 -16.13 18.03 -13.14
CA SER A 79 -17.27 17.14 -13.41
C SER A 79 -18.61 17.86 -13.40
N VAL A 80 -18.74 18.97 -12.65
CA VAL A 80 -19.95 19.80 -12.63
C VAL A 80 -20.00 20.76 -13.83
N GLN A 81 -18.85 21.29 -14.27
CA GLN A 81 -18.79 22.19 -15.42
C GLN A 81 -18.87 21.51 -16.79
N SER A 82 -18.58 20.20 -16.88
CA SER A 82 -18.67 19.44 -18.13
C SER A 82 -20.11 18.97 -18.47
N LEU A 83 -21.10 19.34 -17.66
CA LEU A 83 -22.52 18.99 -17.84
C LEU A 83 -23.38 20.19 -18.27
N GLU A 84 -22.76 21.31 -18.63
CA GLU A 84 -23.39 22.47 -19.31
C GLU A 84 -22.80 22.64 -20.71
#